data_AF-A0A7S1WLQ6-F1
#
_entry.id   AF-A0A7S1WLQ6-F1
#
_cell.length_a   1.000
_cell.length_b   1.000
_cell.length_c   1.000
_cell.angle_alpha   90.00
_cell.angle_beta   90.00
_cell.angle_gamma   90.00
#
_symmetry.space_group_name_H-M   'P 1'
#
loop_
_entity.id
_entity.type
_entity.pdbx_description
1 polymer ?
#
loop_
_entity_poly.entity_id
_entity_poly.type
_entity_poly.pdbx_seq_one_letter_code
_entity_poly.pdbx_strand_id
1 'polypeptide(L)'
;AVVVRPGARATVRGLRIRHAGKSVANNYAVSSEGGELEMQDCDVASSTGAGVAAEGGRLSLRGGSVHDCARQGLVLLGPLIGPEPLQAVVSGTSIRGNGNYLGDGDAIRGPFDGVLVRNGVEAELRDVTLEGSGGAGLAVYEDSRVVLAGGGVGGNPPRG
;
A
#
# COMPACT_ATOMS: atom_id res chain seq x y z
N ALA A 1 -9.21 -1.83 11.73
CA ALA A 1 -8.83 -0.95 10.62
C ALA A 1 -8.54 0.45 11.16
N VAL A 2 -7.60 1.17 10.58
CA VAL A 2 -7.38 2.61 10.82
C VAL A 2 -7.89 3.38 9.60
N VAL A 3 -8.67 4.43 9.81
CA VAL A 3 -9.25 5.23 8.72
C VAL A 3 -9.02 6.71 8.99
N VAL A 4 -8.36 7.39 8.05
CA VAL A 4 -8.18 8.84 8.04
C VAL A 4 -9.10 9.43 6.98
N ARG A 5 -9.96 10.35 7.42
CA ARG A 5 -10.99 10.97 6.57
C ARG A 5 -10.48 12.25 5.89
N PRO A 6 -11.19 12.75 4.87
CA PRO A 6 -10.78 13.98 4.17
C PRO A 6 -10.51 15.14 5.13
N GLY A 7 -9.35 15.77 4.97
CA GLY A 7 -8.90 16.89 5.80
C GLY A 7 -8.46 16.53 7.23
N ALA A 8 -8.54 15.25 7.63
CA ALA A 8 -8.04 14.80 8.93
C ALA A 8 -6.54 14.49 8.87
N ARG A 9 -5.89 14.53 10.04
CA ARG A 9 -4.49 14.11 10.23
C ARG A 9 -4.42 13.04 11.30
N ALA A 10 -3.61 12.00 11.05
CA ALA A 10 -3.32 10.96 12.03
C ALA A 10 -1.84 10.55 12.01
N THR A 11 -1.33 10.21 13.18
CA THR A 11 -0.01 9.60 13.36
C THR A 11 -0.19 8.25 14.06
N VAL A 12 0.37 7.19 13.47
CA VAL A 12 0.28 5.81 13.97
C VAL A 12 1.70 5.28 14.14
N ARG A 13 2.07 4.85 15.36
CA ARG A 13 3.45 4.43 15.65
C ARG A 13 3.53 3.14 16.45
N GLY A 14 4.44 2.24 16.06
CA GLY A 14 4.78 1.04 16.84
C GLY A 14 3.63 0.06 17.02
N LEU A 15 2.62 0.10 16.14
CA LEU A 15 1.44 -0.76 16.27
C LEU A 15 1.55 -1.98 15.37
N ARG A 16 1.06 -3.11 15.92
CA ARG A 16 0.70 -4.28 15.13
C ARG A 16 -0.76 -4.15 14.69
N ILE A 17 -0.98 -4.03 13.39
CA ILE A 17 -2.29 -3.87 12.78
C ILE A 17 -2.63 -5.15 12.01
N ARG A 18 -3.75 -5.77 12.36
CA ARG A 18 -4.30 -6.96 11.70
C ARG A 18 -5.72 -6.68 11.27
N HIS A 19 -6.07 -7.12 10.06
CA HIS A 19 -7.37 -6.86 9.47
C HIS A 19 -7.91 -8.09 8.75
N ALA A 20 -9.19 -8.36 8.96
CA ALA A 20 -9.99 -9.34 8.23
C ALA A 20 -11.41 -8.80 8.13
N GLY A 21 -12.00 -8.87 6.94
CA GLY A 21 -13.31 -8.31 6.66
C GLY A 21 -14.00 -9.03 5.51
N LYS A 22 -15.33 -9.17 5.61
CA LYS A 22 -16.17 -9.86 4.61
C LYS A 22 -16.27 -9.10 3.29
N SER A 23 -16.02 -7.79 3.30
CA SER A 23 -16.05 -6.99 2.07
C SER A 23 -14.86 -7.34 1.20
N VAL A 24 -15.11 -7.52 -0.10
CA VAL A 24 -14.05 -7.70 -1.09
C VAL A 24 -13.64 -6.34 -1.68
N ALA A 25 -14.55 -5.36 -1.75
CA ALA A 25 -14.26 -4.01 -2.25
C ALA A 25 -13.73 -3.10 -1.14
N ASN A 26 -12.74 -2.25 -1.46
CA ASN A 26 -12.13 -1.25 -0.57
C ASN A 26 -11.77 -1.79 0.82
N ASN A 27 -11.20 -3.00 0.85
CA ASN A 27 -10.90 -3.73 2.08
C ASN A 27 -9.46 -3.45 2.52
N TYR A 28 -9.26 -2.50 3.43
CA TYR A 28 -7.93 -2.00 3.82
C TYR A 28 -7.69 -2.14 5.33
N ALA A 29 -6.48 -2.56 5.73
CA ALA A 29 -6.12 -2.54 7.15
C ALA A 29 -5.94 -1.10 7.66
N VAL A 30 -5.35 -0.24 6.82
CA VAL A 30 -5.21 1.20 7.05
C VAL A 30 -5.59 1.95 5.78
N SER A 31 -6.42 3.00 5.88
CA SER A 31 -6.75 3.87 4.75
C SER A 31 -6.68 5.36 5.10
N SER A 32 -6.29 6.17 4.11
CA SER A 32 -6.40 7.63 4.13
C SER A 32 -7.06 8.11 2.83
N GLU A 33 -8.15 8.86 2.95
CA GLU A 33 -8.90 9.42 1.82
C GLU A 33 -8.83 10.95 1.92
N GLY A 34 -7.97 11.59 1.13
CA GLY A 34 -7.77 13.05 1.16
C GLY A 34 -7.26 13.59 2.51
N GLY A 35 -6.68 12.71 3.34
CA GLY A 35 -6.13 13.05 4.65
C GLY A 35 -4.60 13.07 4.68
N GLU A 36 -4.05 13.34 5.86
CA GLU A 36 -2.62 13.27 6.14
C GLU A 36 -2.33 12.13 7.13
N LEU A 37 -1.65 11.09 6.65
CA LEU A 37 -1.33 9.91 7.44
C LEU A 37 0.17 9.74 7.58
N GLU A 38 0.64 9.72 8.83
CA GLU A 38 2.00 9.36 9.18
C GLU A 38 2.02 8.00 9.90
N MET A 39 2.81 7.06 9.40
CA MET A 39 2.99 5.74 9.98
C MET A 39 4.48 5.50 10.24
N GLN A 40 4.81 5.08 11.45
CA GLN A 40 6.18 4.79 11.83
C GLN A 40 6.31 3.45 12.56
N ASP A 41 7.23 2.60 12.10
CA ASP A 41 7.59 1.34 12.75
C ASP A 41 6.37 0.43 13.01
N CYS A 42 5.42 0.43 12.07
CA CYS A 42 4.19 -0.36 12.15
C CYS A 42 4.36 -1.71 11.46
N ASP A 43 3.67 -2.72 11.99
CA ASP A 43 3.60 -4.08 11.45
C ASP A 43 2.15 -4.32 10.98
N VAL A 44 1.91 -4.36 9.66
CA VAL A 44 0.58 -4.39 9.04
C VAL A 44 0.40 -5.67 8.22
N ALA A 45 -0.72 -6.36 8.45
CA ALA A 45 -1.15 -7.49 7.64
C ALA A 45 -2.68 -7.54 7.49
N SER A 46 -3.17 -8.09 6.38
CA SER A 46 -4.60 -8.16 6.06
C SER A 46 -4.97 -9.46 5.35
N SER A 47 -5.66 -10.38 6.02
CA SER A 47 -5.97 -11.71 5.46
C SER A 47 -7.03 -11.70 4.36
N THR A 48 -7.73 -10.58 4.17
CA THR A 48 -8.84 -10.47 3.21
C THR A 48 -8.74 -9.26 2.29
N GLY A 49 -7.71 -8.42 2.44
CA GLY A 49 -7.64 -7.10 1.82
C GLY A 49 -6.23 -6.60 1.57
N ALA A 50 -6.09 -5.31 1.27
CA ALA A 50 -4.80 -4.65 1.14
C ALA A 50 -4.29 -4.17 2.50
N GLY A 51 -2.98 -3.91 2.59
CA GLY A 51 -2.35 -3.42 3.82
C GLY A 51 -2.70 -1.95 4.08
N VAL A 52 -2.06 -1.05 3.34
CA VAL A 52 -2.24 0.40 3.49
C VAL A 52 -2.71 1.00 2.16
N ALA A 53 -3.75 1.83 2.22
CA ALA A 53 -4.25 2.58 1.08
C ALA A 53 -4.20 4.09 1.36
N ALA A 54 -3.80 4.87 0.36
CA ALA A 54 -3.92 6.33 0.37
C ALA A 54 -4.48 6.81 -0.96
N GLU A 55 -5.49 7.67 -0.90
CA GLU A 55 -6.15 8.28 -2.06
C GLU A 55 -6.17 9.80 -1.91
N GLY A 56 -5.35 10.51 -2.69
CA GLY A 56 -5.08 11.94 -2.50
C GLY A 56 -4.45 12.27 -1.14
N GLY A 57 -4.18 13.56 -0.89
CA GLY A 57 -3.61 14.01 0.38
C GLY A 57 -2.12 13.66 0.54
N ARG A 58 -1.71 13.26 1.76
CA ARG A 58 -0.31 12.93 2.07
C ARG A 58 -0.18 11.63 2.85
N LEU A 59 0.79 10.80 2.45
CA LEU A 59 1.20 9.60 3.17
C LEU A 59 2.70 9.65 3.48
N SER A 60 3.06 9.42 4.74
CA SER A 60 4.43 9.11 5.14
C SER A 60 4.45 7.75 5.85
N LEU A 61 5.21 6.80 5.32
CA LEU A 61 5.43 5.49 5.91
C LEU A 61 6.93 5.30 6.13
N ARG A 62 7.35 5.11 7.39
CA ARG A 62 8.76 4.99 7.75
C ARG A 62 9.00 3.80 8.64
N GLY A 63 9.87 2.90 8.20
CA GLY A 63 10.17 1.67 8.94
C GLY A 63 8.99 0.69 8.98
N GLY A 64 9.24 -0.47 9.58
CA GLY A 64 8.22 -1.51 9.78
C GLY A 64 7.98 -2.40 8.56
N SER A 65 6.83 -3.06 8.55
CA SER A 65 6.47 -4.10 7.57
C SER A 65 5.02 -4.05 7.16
N VAL A 66 4.77 -4.21 5.86
CA VAL A 66 3.45 -4.49 5.29
C VAL A 66 3.52 -5.83 4.58
N HIS A 67 2.88 -6.84 5.16
CA HIS A 67 3.12 -8.22 4.74
C HIS A 67 1.87 -9.08 4.76
N ASP A 68 1.94 -10.18 4.00
CA ASP A 68 0.91 -11.23 3.93
C ASP A 68 -0.50 -10.65 3.77
N CYS A 69 -0.61 -9.55 3.03
CA CYS A 69 -1.89 -9.01 2.63
C CYS A 69 -2.41 -9.87 1.48
N ALA A 70 -3.67 -10.28 1.55
CA ALA A 70 -4.30 -11.03 0.47
C ALA A 70 -4.14 -10.26 -0.86
N ARG A 71 -4.39 -8.94 -0.82
CA ARG A 71 -4.18 -8.01 -1.94
C ARG A 71 -2.86 -7.25 -1.83
N GLN A 72 -2.75 -6.12 -2.52
CA GLN A 72 -1.55 -5.27 -2.49
C GLN A 72 -1.11 -4.94 -1.06
N GLY A 73 0.20 -4.79 -0.86
CA GLY A 73 0.73 -4.22 0.37
C GLY A 73 0.35 -2.75 0.46
N LEU A 74 0.68 -1.99 -0.58
CA LEU A 74 0.31 -0.57 -0.71
C LEU A 74 -0.56 -0.30 -1.94
N VAL A 75 -1.58 0.53 -1.75
CA VAL A 75 -2.42 1.08 -2.83
C VAL A 75 -2.35 2.61 -2.75
N LEU A 76 -1.69 3.23 -3.72
CA LEU A 76 -1.49 4.67 -3.80
C LEU A 76 -2.27 5.21 -5.01
N LEU A 77 -3.25 6.06 -4.75
CA LEU A 77 -4.13 6.63 -5.75
C LEU A 77 -4.09 8.16 -5.65
N GLY A 78 -4.07 8.88 -6.77
CA GLY A 78 -4.38 10.31 -6.72
C GLY A 78 -5.85 10.55 -6.42
N PRO A 79 -6.26 11.82 -6.20
CA PRO A 79 -7.59 12.13 -5.70
C PRO A 79 -8.68 11.86 -6.73
N LEU A 80 -9.87 11.48 -6.25
CA LEU A 80 -11.08 11.45 -7.08
C LEU A 80 -11.55 12.84 -7.52
N ILE A 81 -11.29 13.85 -6.68
CA ILE A 81 -11.74 15.23 -6.88
C ILE A 81 -10.58 16.18 -6.57
N GLY A 82 -10.29 17.07 -7.53
CA GLY A 82 -9.24 18.07 -7.42
C GLY A 82 -7.96 17.68 -8.18
N PRO A 83 -7.09 18.66 -8.48
CA PRO A 83 -5.92 18.43 -9.34
C PRO A 83 -4.66 17.97 -8.59
N GLU A 84 -4.65 18.07 -7.25
CA GLU A 84 -3.44 17.88 -6.46
C GLU A 84 -3.08 16.40 -6.34
N PRO A 85 -1.91 15.95 -6.81
CA PRO A 85 -1.54 14.55 -6.73
C PRO A 85 -1.42 14.08 -5.28
N LEU A 86 -1.60 12.78 -5.05
CA LEU A 86 -1.18 12.18 -3.77
C LEU A 86 0.33 12.35 -3.64
N GLN A 87 0.77 12.87 -2.50
CA GLN A 87 2.18 12.96 -2.13
C GLN A 87 2.52 11.83 -1.15
N ALA A 88 3.33 10.87 -1.59
CA ALA A 88 3.70 9.70 -0.77
C ALA A 88 5.21 9.59 -0.56
N VAL A 89 5.62 9.39 0.69
CA VAL A 89 7.00 9.07 1.04
C VAL A 89 7.03 7.76 1.83
N VAL A 90 7.67 6.75 1.27
CA VAL A 90 7.86 5.44 1.91
C VAL A 90 9.34 5.20 2.10
N SER A 91 9.78 4.94 3.32
CA SER A 91 11.20 4.78 3.63
C SER A 91 11.50 3.62 4.58
N GLY A 92 12.57 2.87 4.33
CA GLY A 92 13.05 1.81 5.22
C GLY A 92 12.01 0.72 5.53
N THR A 93 11.01 0.56 4.66
CA THR A 93 9.84 -0.30 4.90
C THR A 93 9.97 -1.60 4.11
N SER A 94 9.63 -2.72 4.74
CA SER A 94 9.51 -4.02 4.08
C SER A 94 8.09 -4.23 3.56
N ILE A 95 7.93 -4.57 2.28
CA ILE A 95 6.63 -4.91 1.67
C ILE A 95 6.75 -6.29 1.04
N ARG A 96 6.22 -7.32 1.70
CA ARG A 96 6.52 -8.73 1.38
C ARG A 96 5.29 -9.65 1.34
N GLY A 97 5.30 -10.61 0.42
CA GLY A 97 4.30 -11.70 0.43
C GLY A 97 2.86 -11.25 0.13
N ASN A 98 2.69 -10.07 -0.47
CA ASN A 98 1.38 -9.47 -0.68
C ASN A 98 0.77 -9.88 -2.02
N GLY A 99 -0.55 -9.85 -2.16
CA GLY A 99 -1.20 -9.90 -3.47
C GLY A 99 -1.36 -11.30 -4.07
N ASN A 100 -1.10 -12.33 -3.27
CA ASN A 100 -1.17 -13.72 -3.70
C ASN A 100 -2.62 -14.26 -3.80
N TYR A 101 -3.58 -13.62 -3.13
CA TYR A 101 -4.92 -14.18 -2.94
C TYR A 101 -6.07 -13.15 -2.96
N LEU A 102 -7.26 -13.61 -3.30
CA LEU A 102 -8.52 -12.92 -3.26
C LEU A 102 -9.49 -13.72 -2.38
N GLY A 103 -10.00 -13.11 -1.32
CA GLY A 103 -10.98 -13.73 -0.42
C GLY A 103 -10.36 -14.39 0.81
N ASP A 104 -11.23 -14.97 1.64
CA ASP A 104 -10.83 -15.74 2.83
C ASP A 104 -10.26 -17.11 2.41
N GLY A 105 -9.12 -17.49 2.95
CA GLY A 105 -8.52 -18.82 2.77
C GLY A 105 -8.13 -19.19 1.34
N ASP A 106 -7.39 -18.33 0.63
CA ASP A 106 -6.76 -18.63 -0.67
C ASP A 106 -7.75 -18.96 -1.83
N ALA A 107 -9.04 -18.62 -1.69
CA ALA A 107 -10.10 -19.08 -2.58
C ALA A 107 -9.93 -18.67 -4.06
N ILE A 108 -9.27 -17.55 -4.33
CA ILE A 108 -8.96 -17.08 -5.68
C ILE A 108 -7.50 -16.64 -5.68
N ARG A 109 -6.64 -17.22 -6.52
CA ARG A 109 -5.26 -16.71 -6.67
C ARG A 109 -5.30 -15.37 -7.38
N GLY A 110 -4.75 -14.35 -6.73
CA GLY A 110 -4.48 -13.08 -7.38
C GLY A 110 -3.31 -13.22 -8.34
N PRO A 111 -3.17 -12.27 -9.27
CA PRO A 111 -1.91 -11.55 -9.22
C PRO A 111 -2.17 -10.07 -8.92
N PHE A 112 -1.94 -9.65 -7.67
CA PHE A 112 -1.85 -8.23 -7.33
C PHE A 112 -0.42 -7.81 -7.03
N ASP A 113 -0.10 -6.58 -7.39
CA ASP A 113 1.22 -6.01 -7.18
C ASP A 113 1.55 -5.81 -5.70
N GLY A 114 2.83 -5.74 -5.34
CA GLY A 114 3.24 -5.39 -3.97
C GLY A 114 2.84 -3.96 -3.63
N VAL A 115 3.16 -3.04 -4.55
CA VAL A 115 2.78 -1.63 -4.51
C VAL A 115 2.10 -1.26 -5.82
N LEU A 116 0.85 -0.79 -5.73
CA LEU A 116 0.11 -0.23 -6.86
C LEU A 116 0.10 1.30 -6.74
N VAL A 117 0.49 1.98 -7.82
CA VAL A 117 0.49 3.45 -7.93
C VAL A 117 -0.28 3.86 -9.18
N ARG A 118 -1.29 4.72 -9.06
CA ARG A 118 -2.18 5.08 -10.19
C ARG A 118 -2.87 6.45 -10.02
N ASN A 119 -3.28 7.06 -11.13
CA ASN A 119 -4.17 8.24 -11.18
C ASN A 119 -3.55 9.53 -10.59
N GLY A 120 -2.32 9.89 -10.96
CA GLY A 120 -1.74 11.14 -10.48
C GLY A 120 -1.17 11.04 -9.06
N VAL A 121 -0.13 10.23 -8.90
CA VAL A 121 0.62 10.11 -7.64
C VAL A 121 2.05 10.58 -7.84
N GLU A 122 2.58 11.33 -6.87
CA GLU A 122 4.00 11.59 -6.73
C GLU A 122 4.52 10.84 -5.50
N ALA A 123 5.39 9.85 -5.73
CA ALA A 123 5.92 9.01 -4.65
C ALA A 123 7.44 8.88 -4.65
N GLU A 124 8.03 8.93 -3.46
CA GLU A 124 9.41 8.52 -3.21
C GLU A 124 9.42 7.27 -2.34
N LEU A 125 10.02 6.19 -2.86
CA LEU A 125 10.23 4.93 -2.17
C LEU A 125 11.74 4.78 -1.95
N ARG A 126 12.19 4.94 -0.71
CA ARG A 126 13.61 4.89 -0.36
C ARG A 126 13.95 3.72 0.56
N ASP A 127 14.98 2.96 0.24
CA ASP A 127 15.41 1.82 1.07
C ASP A 127 14.27 0.82 1.36
N VAL A 128 13.40 0.63 0.37
CA VAL A 128 12.22 -0.24 0.45
C VAL A 128 12.57 -1.63 -0.10
N THR A 129 12.08 -2.69 0.55
CA THR A 129 12.14 -4.03 -0.03
C THR A 129 10.77 -4.46 -0.54
N LEU A 130 10.67 -4.85 -1.80
CA LEU A 130 9.46 -5.33 -2.47
C LEU A 130 9.66 -6.77 -2.93
N GLU A 131 9.07 -7.74 -2.22
CA GLU A 131 9.41 -9.15 -2.42
C GLU A 131 8.22 -10.10 -2.35
N GLY A 132 8.19 -11.10 -3.23
CA GLY A 132 7.21 -12.18 -3.17
C GLY A 132 5.76 -11.74 -3.38
N SER A 133 5.55 -10.69 -4.17
CA SER A 133 4.20 -10.23 -4.51
C SER A 133 3.54 -11.20 -5.49
N GLY A 134 2.20 -11.25 -5.52
CA GLY A 134 1.48 -12.09 -6.49
C GLY A 134 1.58 -11.59 -7.93
N GLY A 135 1.81 -10.29 -8.12
CA GLY A 135 2.06 -9.61 -9.39
C GLY A 135 3.42 -8.88 -9.38
N ALA A 136 3.51 -7.70 -10.00
CA ALA A 136 4.74 -6.94 -9.99
C ALA A 136 5.10 -6.46 -8.56
N GLY A 137 6.37 -6.30 -8.23
CA GLY A 137 6.76 -5.71 -6.93
C GLY A 137 6.27 -4.27 -6.79
N LEU A 138 6.45 -3.47 -7.85
CA LEU A 138 5.97 -2.10 -8.00
C LEU A 138 5.32 -1.96 -9.36
N ALA A 139 4.09 -1.48 -9.40
CA ALA A 139 3.37 -1.17 -10.62
C ALA A 139 2.90 0.29 -10.61
N VAL A 140 3.29 1.03 -11.65
CA VAL A 140 3.05 2.48 -11.76
C VAL A 140 2.26 2.75 -13.03
N TYR A 141 1.15 3.46 -12.90
CA TYR A 141 0.20 3.75 -13.97
C TYR A 141 -0.17 5.22 -13.98
N GLU A 142 -0.65 5.69 -15.14
CA GLU A 142 -1.52 6.87 -15.31
C GLU A 142 -1.07 8.11 -14.53
N ASP A 143 -0.31 8.97 -15.22
CA ASP A 143 0.13 10.28 -14.75
C ASP A 143 0.84 10.27 -13.39
N SER A 144 1.39 9.12 -13.00
CA SER A 144 2.09 8.94 -11.74
C SER A 144 3.60 8.96 -11.94
N ARG A 145 4.29 9.58 -10.99
CA ARG A 145 5.75 9.65 -10.91
C ARG A 145 6.22 8.98 -9.64
N VAL A 146 7.06 7.95 -9.80
CA VAL A 146 7.65 7.23 -8.67
C VAL A 146 9.17 7.25 -8.80
N VAL A 147 9.84 7.66 -7.72
CA VAL A 147 11.28 7.48 -7.56
C VAL A 147 11.50 6.33 -6.59
N LEU A 148 12.12 5.26 -7.06
CA LEU A 148 12.58 4.15 -6.23
C LEU A 148 14.10 4.26 -6.09
N ALA A 149 14.60 4.45 -4.87
CA ALA A 149 16.01 4.66 -4.59
C ALA A 149 16.48 3.81 -3.42
N GLY A 150 17.52 2.98 -3.62
CA GLY A 150 17.97 2.03 -2.60
C GLY A 150 16.97 0.89 -2.36
N GLY A 151 17.33 -0.04 -1.49
CA GLY A 151 16.52 -1.24 -1.21
C GLY A 151 16.61 -2.32 -2.29
N GLY A 152 15.52 -3.09 -2.48
CA GLY A 152 15.53 -4.23 -3.40
C GLY A 152 14.14 -4.66 -3.87
N VAL A 153 14.05 -5.10 -5.13
CA VAL A 153 12.83 -5.66 -5.73
C VAL A 153 13.18 -7.05 -6.27
N GLY A 154 12.55 -8.11 -5.76
CA GLY A 154 12.93 -9.48 -6.12
C GLY A 154 11.84 -10.51 -5.84
N GLY A 155 11.91 -11.68 -6.47
CA GLY A 155 10.95 -12.76 -6.23
C GLY A 155 9.49 -12.42 -6.59
N ASN A 156 9.26 -11.42 -7.44
CA ASN A 156 7.94 -11.05 -7.94
C ASN A 156 7.77 -11.58 -9.37
N PRO A 157 6.64 -12.20 -9.73
CA PRO A 157 6.40 -12.69 -11.09
C PRO A 157 6.32 -11.53 -12.10
N PRO A 158 6.78 -11.75 -13.35
CA PRO A 158 6.59 -10.78 -14.41
C PRO A 158 5.10 -10.66 -14.75
N ARG A 159 4.66 -9.45 -15.13
CA ARG A 159 3.34 -9.27 -15.74
C ARG A 159 3.40 -9.87 -17.15
N GLY A 160 2.50 -10.81 -17.43
CA GLY A 160 2.24 -11.35 -18.77
C GLY A 160 1.43 -10.41 -19.64
#